data_AF-A0A349VP04-F1
#
_entry.id   AF-A0A349VP04-F1
#
_cell.length_a   1.000
_cell.length_b   1.000
_cell.length_c   1.000
_cell.angle_alpha   90.00
_cell.angle_beta   90.00
_cell.angle_gamma   90.00
#
_symmetry.space_group_name_H-M   'P 1'
#
loop_
_entity.id
_entity.type
_entity.pdbx_description
1 polymer ?
#
loop_
_entity_poly.entity_id
_entity_poly.type
_entity_poly.pdbx_seq_one_letter_code
_entity_poly.pdbx_strand_id
1 'polypeptide(L)'
;MNACMFLIFKQWRNSLREKIKHPQFWLWALVILAYFALYIYQEINHLGQTGILDNAVNTYRAGVAFSFLVISFVVLGFGLNHGNTFFAPADIDNLFVSPVRAEKVLFYGLIKKCLASVFATLLLLMQLTNLRFYFGLGPRDLLILMGAWLMLSICLSVAAMAVYSISSASPVIRVLIRISLYVSSVVIIAGIVIALWGSKTPWADIVEFFNGPHLHVIP
;
A
#
# COMPACT_ATOMS: atom_id res chain seq x y z
N MET A 1 -20.50 -25.11 -11.54
CA MET A 1 -19.32 -24.21 -11.50
C MET A 1 -19.81 -22.78 -11.54
N ASN A 2 -19.51 -21.97 -10.52
CA ASN A 2 -20.07 -20.62 -10.38
C ASN A 2 -19.62 -19.70 -11.52
N ALA A 3 -20.58 -19.12 -12.25
CA ALA A 3 -20.36 -18.24 -13.41
C ALA A 3 -19.38 -17.09 -13.11
N CYS A 4 -19.37 -16.56 -11.89
CA CYS A 4 -18.44 -15.53 -11.45
C CYS A 4 -16.97 -15.99 -11.48
N MET A 5 -16.69 -17.23 -11.07
CA MET A 5 -15.32 -17.77 -11.06
C MET A 5 -14.82 -18.01 -12.49
N PHE A 6 -15.70 -18.48 -13.38
CA PHE A 6 -15.38 -18.60 -14.81
C PHE A 6 -15.07 -17.24 -15.46
N LEU A 7 -15.85 -16.20 -15.14
CA LEU A 7 -15.59 -14.85 -15.64
C LEU A 7 -14.27 -14.29 -15.14
N ILE A 8 -13.93 -14.45 -13.85
CA ILE A 8 -12.65 -14.02 -13.29
C ILE A 8 -11.47 -14.66 -14.05
N PHE A 9 -11.47 -15.98 -14.19
CA PHE A 9 -10.39 -16.69 -14.88
C PHE A 9 -10.28 -16.32 -16.35
N LYS A 10 -11.43 -16.18 -17.03
CA LYS A 10 -11.45 -15.84 -18.45
C LYS A 10 -11.04 -14.40 -18.70
N GLN A 11 -11.49 -13.44 -17.88
CA GLN A 11 -11.04 -12.05 -17.94
C GLN A 11 -9.55 -11.93 -17.64
N TRP A 12 -9.04 -12.60 -16.60
CA TRP A 12 -7.61 -12.55 -16.27
C TRP A 12 -6.76 -13.09 -17.42
N ARG A 13 -7.12 -14.25 -17.97
CA ARG A 13 -6.42 -14.86 -19.11
C ARG A 13 -6.49 -13.99 -20.37
N ASN A 14 -7.67 -13.42 -20.67
CA ASN A 14 -7.84 -12.57 -21.84
C ASN A 14 -7.12 -11.23 -21.70
N SER A 15 -7.14 -10.63 -20.51
CA SER A 15 -6.46 -9.36 -20.23
C SER A 15 -4.94 -9.51 -20.31
N LEU A 16 -4.38 -10.62 -19.84
CA LEU A 16 -2.96 -10.94 -20.06
C LEU A 16 -2.65 -11.12 -21.55
N ARG A 17 -3.47 -11.88 -22.27
CA ARG A 17 -3.27 -12.14 -23.69
C ARG A 17 -3.35 -10.88 -24.55
N GLU A 18 -4.20 -9.94 -24.15
CA GLU A 18 -4.32 -8.63 -24.77
C GLU A 18 -3.12 -7.73 -24.45
N LYS A 19 -2.71 -7.66 -23.18
CA LYS A 19 -1.52 -6.89 -22.77
C LYS A 19 -0.24 -7.37 -23.45
N ILE A 20 -0.06 -8.69 -23.63
CA ILE A 20 1.10 -9.28 -24.33
C ILE A 20 1.22 -8.80 -25.79
N LYS A 21 0.10 -8.42 -26.42
CA LYS A 21 0.10 -7.91 -27.81
C LYS A 21 0.58 -6.47 -27.92
N HIS A 22 0.59 -5.71 -26.83
CA HIS A 22 1.04 -4.33 -26.85
C HIS A 22 2.55 -4.23 -26.53
N PRO A 23 3.34 -3.43 -27.28
CA PRO A 23 4.78 -3.33 -27.09
C PRO A 23 5.17 -2.79 -25.69
N GLN A 24 4.30 -1.98 -25.09
CA GLN A 24 4.48 -1.45 -23.73
C GLN A 24 4.59 -2.54 -22.65
N PHE A 25 3.97 -3.70 -22.84
CA PHE A 25 4.04 -4.79 -21.87
C PHE A 25 5.46 -5.37 -21.77
N TRP A 26 6.09 -5.58 -22.92
CA TRP A 26 7.46 -6.10 -22.99
C TRP A 26 8.48 -5.11 -22.43
N LEU A 27 8.25 -3.82 -22.63
CA LEU A 27 9.07 -2.77 -22.03
C LEU A 27 9.00 -2.83 -20.49
N TRP A 28 7.80 -2.89 -19.91
CA TRP A 28 7.64 -3.07 -18.46
C TRP A 28 8.21 -4.39 -17.94
N ALA A 29 8.01 -5.49 -18.68
CA ALA A 29 8.56 -6.79 -18.32
C ALA A 29 10.09 -6.75 -18.28
N LEU A 30 10.74 -6.10 -19.25
CA LEU A 30 12.19 -5.91 -19.29
C LEU A 30 12.67 -5.10 -18.08
N VAL A 31 11.99 -3.99 -17.74
CA VAL A 31 12.34 -3.16 -16.57
C VAL A 31 12.23 -3.97 -15.27
N ILE A 32 11.15 -4.72 -15.08
CA ILE A 32 10.97 -5.58 -13.90
C ILE A 32 12.06 -6.64 -13.82
N LEU A 33 12.40 -7.27 -14.95
CA LEU A 33 13.43 -8.31 -15.02
C LEU A 33 14.83 -7.73 -14.73
N ALA A 34 15.15 -6.55 -15.27
CA ALA A 34 16.38 -5.83 -14.96
C ALA A 34 16.46 -5.46 -13.48
N TYR A 35 15.37 -4.97 -12.89
CA TYR A 35 15.29 -4.68 -11.46
C TYR A 35 15.47 -5.96 -10.62
N PHE A 36 14.93 -7.10 -11.05
CA PHE A 36 15.12 -8.39 -10.40
C PHE A 36 16.57 -8.89 -10.49
N ALA A 37 17.23 -8.68 -11.63
CA ALA A 37 18.64 -9.00 -11.78
C ALA A 37 19.53 -8.13 -10.85
N LEU A 38 19.23 -6.84 -10.74
CA LEU A 38 19.91 -5.94 -9.79
C LEU A 38 19.68 -6.36 -8.34
N TYR A 39 18.46 -6.76 -7.99
CA TYR A 39 18.13 -7.30 -6.66
C TYR A 39 18.99 -8.52 -6.32
N ILE A 40 19.08 -9.51 -7.23
CA ILE A 40 19.92 -10.69 -7.02
C ILE A 40 21.39 -10.29 -6.90
N TYR A 41 21.86 -9.39 -7.76
CA TYR A 41 23.24 -8.90 -7.72
C TYR A 41 23.56 -8.23 -6.38
N GLN A 42 22.68 -7.36 -5.88
CA GLN A 42 22.85 -6.74 -4.58
C GLN A 42 22.83 -7.77 -3.45
N GLU A 43 21.89 -8.71 -3.44
CA GLU A 43 21.80 -9.73 -2.40
C GLU A 43 23.07 -10.59 -2.33
N ILE A 44 23.65 -10.97 -3.48
CA ILE A 44 24.90 -11.75 -3.54
C ILE A 44 26.10 -10.93 -3.03
N ASN A 45 26.22 -9.66 -3.41
CA ASN A 45 27.39 -8.84 -3.04
C ASN A 45 27.35 -8.32 -1.61
N HIS A 46 26.17 -8.17 -1.01
CA HIS A 46 26.00 -7.66 0.35
C HIS A 46 25.84 -8.78 1.40
N LEU A 47 26.18 -10.03 1.05
CA LEU A 47 26.28 -11.15 2.01
C LEU A 47 27.34 -10.83 3.09
N GLY A 48 26.93 -10.17 4.17
CA GLY A 48 27.76 -9.94 5.36
C GLY A 48 27.94 -8.50 5.82
N GLN A 49 27.36 -7.50 5.14
CA GLN A 49 27.33 -6.11 5.64
C GLN A 49 25.90 -5.75 6.10
N THR A 50 25.77 -5.37 7.37
CA THR A 50 24.48 -5.00 7.99
C THR A 50 24.64 -3.72 8.80
N GLY A 51 23.84 -2.69 8.49
CA GLY A 51 23.64 -1.53 9.37
C GLY A 51 24.67 -0.42 9.22
N ILE A 52 24.57 0.36 8.13
CA ILE A 52 25.48 1.49 7.86
C ILE A 52 25.05 2.77 8.61
N LEU A 53 23.77 2.85 9.04
CA LEU A 53 23.24 4.03 9.73
C LEU A 53 23.46 4.00 11.25
N ASP A 54 23.98 5.10 11.79
CA ASP A 54 23.92 5.42 13.21
C ASP A 54 22.45 5.51 13.68
N ASN A 55 22.13 4.93 14.84
CA ASN A 55 20.76 4.83 15.38
C ASN A 55 19.75 4.16 14.42
N ALA A 56 20.19 3.19 13.60
CA ALA A 56 19.37 2.47 12.62
C ALA A 56 18.00 2.02 13.14
N VAL A 57 17.92 1.52 14.38
CA VAL A 57 16.66 0.99 14.95
C VAL A 57 15.62 2.09 15.14
N ASN A 58 15.99 3.23 15.72
CA ASN A 58 15.04 4.33 15.95
C ASN A 58 14.61 4.95 14.62
N THR A 59 15.53 5.14 13.69
CA THR A 59 15.24 5.67 12.35
C THR A 59 14.35 4.71 11.55
N TYR A 60 14.58 3.40 11.66
CA TYR A 60 13.73 2.38 11.05
C TYR A 60 12.30 2.44 11.58
N ARG A 61 12.12 2.42 12.91
CA ARG A 61 10.78 2.46 13.53
C ARG A 61 10.01 3.71 13.13
N ALA A 62 10.67 4.87 13.17
CA ALA A 62 10.08 6.12 12.73
C ALA A 62 9.70 6.10 11.23
N GLY A 63 10.58 5.58 10.37
CA GLY A 63 10.35 5.47 8.93
C GLY A 63 9.19 4.54 8.58
N VAL A 64 9.07 3.39 9.26
CA VAL A 64 7.95 2.46 9.07
C VAL A 64 6.64 3.08 9.53
N ALA A 65 6.60 3.68 10.73
CA ALA A 65 5.41 4.34 11.26
C ALA A 65 4.92 5.47 10.34
N PHE A 66 5.85 6.32 9.87
CA PHE A 66 5.55 7.39 8.92
C PHE A 66 4.99 6.83 7.61
N SER A 67 5.64 5.81 7.04
CA SER A 67 5.20 5.20 5.78
C SER A 67 3.81 4.61 5.88
N PHE A 68 3.54 3.84 6.96
CA PHE A 68 2.24 3.20 7.19
C PHE A 68 1.13 4.24 7.36
N LEU A 69 1.43 5.34 8.07
CA LEU A 69 0.51 6.45 8.22
C LEU A 69 0.19 7.09 6.86
N VAL A 70 1.21 7.48 6.10
CA VAL A 70 1.04 8.13 4.78
C VAL A 70 0.20 7.26 3.85
N ILE A 71 0.52 5.97 3.76
CA ILE A 71 -0.22 5.03 2.91
C ILE A 71 -1.66 4.88 3.36
N SER A 72 -1.92 4.81 4.67
CA SER A 72 -3.28 4.76 5.21
C SER A 72 -4.10 5.97 4.76
N PHE A 73 -3.53 7.17 4.87
CA PHE A 73 -4.19 8.40 4.40
C PHE A 73 -4.43 8.41 2.90
N VAL A 74 -3.43 8.02 2.11
CA VAL A 74 -3.54 7.98 0.65
C VAL A 74 -4.62 7.00 0.20
N VAL A 75 -4.64 5.78 0.76
CA VAL A 75 -5.63 4.75 0.39
C VAL A 75 -7.05 5.16 0.79
N LEU A 76 -7.23 5.73 1.98
CA LEU A 76 -8.54 6.22 2.44
C LEU A 76 -9.00 7.43 1.60
N GLY A 77 -8.10 8.35 1.27
CA GLY A 77 -8.38 9.49 0.40
C GLY A 77 -8.78 9.08 -1.02
N PHE A 78 -8.10 8.08 -1.58
CA PHE A 78 -8.50 7.49 -2.87
C PHE A 78 -9.88 6.84 -2.79
N GLY A 79 -10.21 6.15 -1.68
CA GLY A 79 -11.54 5.57 -1.44
C GLY A 79 -12.68 6.60 -1.47
N LEU A 80 -12.45 7.83 -0.98
CA LEU A 80 -13.43 8.91 -0.99
C LEU A 80 -13.61 9.59 -2.35
N ASN A 81 -12.52 9.78 -3.08
CA ASN A 81 -12.53 10.55 -4.32
C ASN A 81 -12.86 9.67 -5.53
N HIS A 82 -12.43 8.39 -5.53
CA HIS A 82 -12.57 7.50 -6.67
C HIS A 82 -13.14 6.12 -6.27
N GLY A 83 -14.45 6.05 -6.03
CA GLY A 83 -15.19 4.77 -6.04
C GLY A 83 -15.03 3.98 -7.34
N ASN A 84 -14.68 4.68 -8.41
CA ASN A 84 -14.42 4.14 -9.74
C ASN A 84 -13.11 3.34 -9.87
N THR A 85 -12.31 3.19 -8.81
CA THR A 85 -11.06 2.41 -8.85
C THR A 85 -11.20 0.99 -8.33
N PHE A 86 -12.36 0.62 -7.77
CA PHE A 86 -12.63 -0.75 -7.34
C PHE A 86 -12.95 -1.68 -8.52
N PHE A 87 -13.60 -1.12 -9.55
CA PHE A 87 -13.99 -1.81 -10.76
C PHE A 87 -13.20 -1.23 -11.93
N ALA A 88 -12.68 -2.08 -12.82
CA ALA A 88 -12.14 -1.54 -14.07
C ALA A 88 -13.30 -1.00 -14.91
N PRO A 89 -13.10 0.02 -15.77
CA PRO A 89 -14.17 0.53 -16.64
C PRO A 89 -14.88 -0.59 -17.45
N ALA A 90 -14.11 -1.58 -17.93
CA ALA A 90 -14.66 -2.76 -18.61
C ALA A 90 -15.51 -3.69 -17.72
N ASP A 91 -15.30 -3.66 -16.40
CA ASP A 91 -16.13 -4.37 -15.43
C ASP A 91 -17.44 -3.61 -15.18
N ILE A 92 -17.47 -2.29 -15.37
CA ILE A 92 -18.68 -1.48 -15.15
C ILE A 92 -19.74 -1.86 -16.19
N ASP A 93 -19.37 -1.84 -17.47
CA ASP A 93 -20.29 -2.08 -18.58
C ASP A 93 -20.80 -3.54 -18.62
N ASN A 94 -20.01 -4.50 -18.14
CA ASN A 94 -20.38 -5.91 -18.17
C ASN A 94 -21.03 -6.39 -16.87
N LEU A 95 -20.55 -5.94 -15.71
CA LEU A 95 -20.99 -6.47 -14.42
C LEU A 95 -22.24 -5.73 -13.90
N PHE A 96 -22.38 -4.42 -14.14
CA PHE A 96 -23.57 -3.67 -13.69
C PHE A 96 -24.79 -3.84 -14.58
N VAL A 97 -24.61 -4.23 -15.85
CA VAL A 97 -25.72 -4.52 -16.78
C VAL A 97 -26.20 -5.97 -16.64
N SER A 98 -25.39 -6.84 -16.02
CA SER A 98 -25.76 -8.23 -15.75
C SER A 98 -26.73 -8.35 -14.57
N PRO A 99 -27.73 -9.25 -14.58
CA PRO A 99 -28.67 -9.47 -13.48
C PRO A 99 -28.02 -10.23 -12.32
N VAL A 100 -26.96 -9.64 -11.75
CA VAL A 100 -26.17 -10.20 -10.66
C VAL A 100 -26.41 -9.38 -9.40
N ARG A 101 -26.58 -10.05 -8.26
CA ARG A 101 -26.79 -9.38 -6.96
C ARG A 101 -25.61 -8.47 -6.64
N ALA A 102 -25.89 -7.25 -6.17
CA ALA A 102 -24.90 -6.23 -5.83
C ALA A 102 -23.83 -6.71 -4.83
N GLU A 103 -24.20 -7.61 -3.91
CA GLU A 103 -23.30 -8.27 -2.96
C GLU A 103 -22.14 -9.01 -3.65
N LYS A 104 -22.43 -9.70 -4.77
CA LYS A 104 -21.42 -10.48 -5.52
C LYS A 104 -20.48 -9.56 -6.31
N VAL A 105 -21.00 -8.42 -6.78
CA VAL A 105 -20.22 -7.38 -7.44
C VAL A 105 -19.22 -6.77 -6.46
N LEU A 106 -19.66 -6.43 -5.24
CA LEU A 106 -18.77 -5.90 -4.21
C LEU A 106 -17.69 -6.90 -3.81
N PHE A 107 -18.05 -8.17 -3.63
CA PHE A 107 -17.10 -9.24 -3.30
C PHE A 107 -16.05 -9.44 -4.41
N TYR A 108 -16.44 -9.33 -5.69
CA TYR A 108 -15.51 -9.35 -6.82
C TYR A 108 -14.49 -8.20 -6.74
N GLY A 109 -14.95 -6.97 -6.47
CA GLY A 109 -14.08 -5.81 -6.30
C GLY A 109 -13.11 -5.97 -5.13
N LEU A 110 -13.59 -6.55 -4.03
CA LEU A 110 -12.78 -6.81 -2.84
C LEU A 110 -11.67 -7.83 -3.13
N ILE A 111 -12.00 -8.95 -3.77
CA ILE A 111 -11.00 -9.96 -4.18
C ILE A 111 -9.93 -9.32 -5.08
N LYS A 112 -10.33 -8.47 -6.03
CA LYS A 112 -9.39 -7.80 -6.93
C LYS A 112 -8.43 -6.87 -6.19
N LYS A 113 -8.91 -6.16 -5.16
CA LYS A 113 -8.07 -5.32 -4.30
C LYS A 113 -7.15 -6.14 -3.40
N CYS A 114 -7.63 -7.23 -2.81
CA CYS A 114 -6.79 -8.17 -2.05
C CYS A 114 -5.70 -8.81 -2.93
N LEU A 115 -6.01 -9.15 -4.18
CA LEU A 115 -5.02 -9.68 -5.10
C LEU A 115 -3.97 -8.63 -5.46
N ALA A 116 -4.39 -7.37 -5.63
CA ALA A 116 -3.48 -6.25 -5.84
C ALA A 116 -2.57 -5.99 -4.62
N SER A 117 -3.08 -6.10 -3.39
CA SER A 117 -2.27 -5.94 -2.18
C SER A 117 -1.26 -7.08 -2.01
N VAL A 118 -1.62 -8.31 -2.36
CA VAL A 118 -0.67 -9.45 -2.41
C VAL A 118 0.43 -9.17 -3.43
N PHE A 119 0.08 -8.67 -4.62
CA PHE A 119 1.06 -8.32 -5.64
C PHE A 119 1.99 -7.18 -5.19
N ALA A 120 1.45 -6.16 -4.53
CA ALA A 120 2.24 -5.07 -3.95
C ALA A 120 3.21 -5.56 -2.86
N THR A 121 2.76 -6.51 -2.03
CA THR A 121 3.62 -7.16 -1.01
C THR A 121 4.74 -7.96 -1.67
N LEU A 122 4.46 -8.58 -2.82
CA LEU A 122 5.45 -9.28 -3.64
C LEU A 122 6.52 -8.34 -4.20
N LEU A 123 6.14 -7.11 -4.58
CA LEU A 123 7.12 -6.09 -4.97
C LEU A 123 7.94 -5.58 -3.78
N LEU A 124 7.35 -5.53 -2.58
CA LEU A 124 8.04 -5.19 -1.35
C LEU A 124 9.15 -6.18 -0.99
N LEU A 125 9.02 -7.47 -1.32
CA LEU A 125 10.10 -8.46 -1.18
C LEU A 125 11.39 -7.98 -1.83
N MET A 126 11.28 -7.35 -2.99
CA MET A 126 12.44 -6.83 -3.74
C MET A 126 13.07 -5.59 -3.09
N GLN A 127 12.39 -4.95 -2.13
CA GLN A 127 12.93 -3.84 -1.34
C GLN A 127 13.57 -4.30 -0.04
N LEU A 128 13.32 -5.54 0.40
CA LEU A 128 13.82 -6.02 1.70
C LEU A 128 15.35 -6.07 1.76
N THR A 129 16.03 -6.33 0.63
CA THR A 129 17.50 -6.29 0.57
C THR A 129 18.03 -4.90 0.90
N ASN A 130 17.38 -3.83 0.43
CA ASN A 130 17.74 -2.47 0.79
C ASN A 130 17.53 -2.22 2.29
N LEU A 131 16.39 -2.66 2.85
CA LEU A 131 16.11 -2.49 4.27
C LEU A 131 17.12 -3.23 5.16
N ARG A 132 17.52 -4.44 4.77
CA ARG A 132 18.58 -5.21 5.47
C ARG A 132 19.92 -4.52 5.41
N PHE A 133 20.30 -4.01 4.24
CA PHE A 133 21.59 -3.36 4.05
C PHE A 133 21.70 -2.09 4.90
N TYR A 134 20.71 -1.20 4.83
CA TYR A 134 20.75 0.08 5.55
C TYR A 134 20.49 -0.05 7.05
N PHE A 135 19.53 -0.88 7.47
CA PHE A 135 19.08 -0.96 8.87
C PHE A 135 19.56 -2.21 9.63
N GLY A 136 20.24 -3.14 8.95
CA GLY A 136 20.79 -4.35 9.58
C GLY A 136 19.74 -5.35 10.08
N LEU A 137 18.51 -5.29 9.53
CA LEU A 137 17.38 -6.09 9.99
C LEU A 137 17.60 -7.59 9.76
N GLY A 138 17.22 -8.40 10.75
CA GLY A 138 17.25 -9.85 10.63
C GLY A 138 16.15 -10.38 9.72
N PRO A 139 16.30 -11.61 9.17
CA PRO A 139 15.28 -12.22 8.31
C PRO A 139 13.91 -12.39 9.00
N ARG A 140 13.91 -12.55 10.33
CA ARG A 140 12.69 -12.62 11.15
C ARG A 140 11.93 -11.28 11.16
N ASP A 141 12.63 -10.17 11.33
CA ASP A 141 12.01 -8.84 11.43
C ASP A 141 11.39 -8.42 10.09
N LEU A 142 12.01 -8.82 8.98
CA LEU A 142 11.47 -8.60 7.63
C LEU A 142 10.19 -9.40 7.39
N LEU A 143 10.13 -10.66 7.84
CA LEU A 143 8.91 -11.47 7.75
C LEU A 143 7.75 -10.83 8.53
N ILE A 144 8.05 -10.30 9.72
CA ILE A 144 7.06 -9.58 10.54
C ILE A 144 6.61 -8.30 9.82
N LEU A 145 7.54 -7.51 9.27
CA LEU A 145 7.23 -6.29 8.51
C LEU A 145 6.35 -6.60 7.29
N MET A 146 6.66 -7.65 6.54
CA MET A 146 5.85 -8.09 5.41
C MET A 146 4.44 -8.51 5.83
N GLY A 147 4.33 -9.27 6.92
CA GLY A 147 3.04 -9.69 7.47
C GLY A 147 2.19 -8.49 7.91
N ALA A 148 2.80 -7.56 8.62
CA ALA A 148 2.17 -6.32 9.06
C ALA A 148 1.71 -5.47 7.87
N TRP A 149 2.55 -5.32 6.85
CA TRP A 149 2.21 -4.62 5.62
C TRP A 149 1.02 -5.25 4.89
N LEU A 150 1.03 -6.58 4.72
CA LEU A 150 -0.02 -7.30 4.02
C LEU A 150 -1.35 -7.18 4.77
N MET A 151 -1.34 -7.37 6.09
CA MET A 151 -2.53 -7.20 6.93
C MET A 151 -3.06 -5.77 6.84
N LEU A 152 -2.20 -4.76 7.02
CA LEU A 152 -2.60 -3.36 6.93
C LEU A 152 -3.23 -3.06 5.56
N SER A 153 -2.63 -3.53 4.48
CA SER A 153 -3.12 -3.30 3.11
C SER A 153 -4.50 -3.92 2.86
N ILE A 154 -4.75 -5.12 3.41
CA ILE A 154 -6.06 -5.77 3.34
C ILE A 154 -7.09 -5.00 4.17
N CYS A 155 -6.75 -4.63 5.41
CA CYS A 155 -7.61 -3.83 6.28
C CYS A 155 -7.97 -2.48 5.64
N LEU A 156 -6.99 -1.78 5.06
CA LEU A 156 -7.21 -0.52 4.35
C LEU A 156 -8.08 -0.70 3.11
N SER A 157 -7.96 -1.81 2.39
CA SER A 157 -8.82 -2.11 1.23
C SER A 157 -10.28 -2.28 1.63
N VAL A 158 -10.53 -3.00 2.74
CA VAL A 158 -11.87 -3.15 3.33
C VAL A 158 -12.39 -1.80 3.84
N ALA A 159 -11.56 -1.06 4.57
CA ALA A 159 -11.91 0.25 5.13
C ALA A 159 -12.24 1.27 4.02
N ALA A 160 -11.46 1.30 2.94
CA ALA A 160 -11.72 2.17 1.79
C ALA A 160 -13.06 1.84 1.12
N MET A 161 -13.43 0.55 1.02
CA MET A 161 -14.75 0.15 0.52
C MET A 161 -15.88 0.56 1.47
N ALA A 162 -15.70 0.41 2.78
CA ALA A 162 -16.68 0.84 3.78
C ALA A 162 -16.89 2.36 3.73
N VAL A 163 -15.79 3.13 3.69
CA VAL A 163 -15.81 4.59 3.54
C VAL A 163 -16.52 5.00 2.25
N TYR A 164 -16.25 4.31 1.14
CA TYR A 164 -16.95 4.55 -0.11
C TYR A 164 -18.46 4.28 0.00
N SER A 165 -18.86 3.12 0.55
CA SER A 165 -20.27 2.74 0.70
C SER A 165 -21.06 3.70 1.59
N ILE A 166 -20.41 4.27 2.61
CA ILE A 166 -21.05 5.24 3.51
C ILE A 166 -21.10 6.63 2.84
N SER A 167 -20.04 7.01 2.14
CA SER A 167 -19.99 8.31 1.45
C SER A 167 -20.87 8.40 0.20
N SER A 168 -21.23 7.26 -0.42
CA SER A 168 -22.18 7.22 -1.53
C SER A 168 -23.63 7.38 -1.09
N ALA A 169 -23.94 7.14 0.19
CA ALA A 169 -25.30 7.24 0.72
C ALA A 169 -25.79 8.70 0.90
N SER A 170 -24.89 9.66 1.16
CA SER A 170 -25.27 11.08 1.21
C SER A 170 -24.10 12.03 0.92
N PRO A 171 -24.34 13.16 0.23
CA PRO A 171 -23.30 14.14 -0.09
C PRO A 171 -22.72 14.82 1.16
N VAL A 172 -23.52 14.96 2.23
CA VAL A 172 -23.10 15.60 3.50
C VAL A 172 -22.06 14.74 4.22
N ILE A 173 -22.27 13.42 4.31
CA ILE A 173 -21.33 12.51 4.96
C ILE A 173 -20.01 12.45 4.18
N ARG A 174 -20.06 12.50 2.84
CA ARG A 174 -18.86 12.58 2.01
C ARG A 174 -18.00 13.80 2.32
N VAL A 175 -18.62 14.97 2.51
CA VAL A 175 -17.91 16.20 2.89
C VAL A 175 -17.34 16.07 4.30
N LEU A 176 -18.09 15.50 5.25
CA LEU A 176 -17.63 15.32 6.62
C LEU A 176 -16.39 14.43 6.72
N ILE A 177 -16.39 13.27 6.04
CA ILE A 177 -15.24 12.35 6.05
C ILE A 177 -14.02 13.00 5.37
N ARG A 178 -14.24 13.74 4.27
CA ARG A 178 -13.18 14.50 3.60
C ARG A 178 -12.56 15.53 4.55
N ILE A 179 -13.38 16.34 5.23
CA ILE A 179 -12.90 17.33 6.20
C ILE A 179 -12.13 16.63 7.33
N SER A 180 -12.65 15.53 7.87
CA SER A 180 -11.96 14.77 8.91
C SER A 180 -10.56 14.28 8.48
N LEU A 181 -10.41 13.81 7.24
CA LEU A 181 -9.10 13.39 6.71
C LEU A 181 -8.13 14.58 6.51
N TYR A 182 -8.62 15.71 5.99
CA TYR A 182 -7.78 16.91 5.86
C TYR A 182 -7.37 17.48 7.21
N VAL A 183 -8.29 17.56 8.17
CA VAL A 183 -7.99 18.07 9.53
C VAL A 183 -6.95 17.19 10.21
N SER A 184 -7.10 15.87 10.16
CA SER A 184 -6.10 14.95 10.74
C SER A 184 -4.74 15.06 10.05
N SER A 185 -4.71 15.23 8.71
CA SER A 185 -3.47 15.48 7.97
C SER A 185 -2.78 16.78 8.42
N VAL A 186 -3.55 17.86 8.59
CA VAL A 186 -3.04 19.16 9.04
C VAL A 186 -2.52 19.09 10.48
N VAL A 187 -3.20 18.37 11.37
CA VAL A 187 -2.74 18.17 12.76
C VAL A 187 -1.40 17.45 12.81
N ILE A 188 -1.22 16.41 11.98
CA ILE A 188 0.05 15.66 11.91
C ILE A 188 1.16 16.55 11.36
N ILE A 189 0.91 17.30 10.29
CA ILE A 189 1.89 18.24 9.72
C ILE A 189 2.25 19.32 10.74
N ALA A 190 1.27 19.89 11.44
CA ALA A 190 1.50 20.87 12.48
C ALA A 190 2.33 20.29 13.64
N GLY A 191 2.08 19.05 14.05
CA GLY A 191 2.90 18.35 15.05
C GLY A 191 4.36 18.20 14.62
N ILE A 192 4.60 17.84 13.36
CA ILE A 192 5.95 17.76 12.78
C ILE A 192 6.61 19.15 12.75
N VAL A 193 5.89 20.20 12.33
CA VAL A 193 6.42 21.57 12.27
C VAL A 193 6.76 22.11 13.67
N ILE A 194 5.95 21.80 14.68
CA ILE A 194 6.23 22.18 16.09
C ILE A 194 7.47 21.44 16.61
N ALA A 195 7.60 20.14 16.31
CA ALA A 195 8.78 19.36 16.68
C ALA A 195 10.08 19.90 16.04
N LEU A 196 9.96 20.50 14.84
CA LEU A 196 11.07 21.15 14.14
C LEU A 196 11.39 22.55 14.66
N TRP A 197 10.48 23.18 15.42
CA TRP A 197 10.64 24.56 15.87
C TRP A 197 11.47 24.63 17.15
N GLY A 198 12.80 24.64 17.00
CA GLY A 198 13.74 24.88 18.11
C GLY A 198 14.97 23.99 18.14
N SER A 199 15.09 23.02 17.23
CA SER A 199 16.20 22.07 17.21
C SER A 199 17.26 22.39 16.17
N LYS A 200 18.53 22.07 16.49
CA LYS A 200 19.69 22.18 15.60
C LYS A 200 19.82 20.98 14.65
N THR A 201 19.09 19.88 14.86
CA THR A 201 19.17 18.64 14.06
C THR A 201 17.78 18.14 13.65
N PRO A 202 17.22 18.64 12.53
CA PRO A 202 15.81 18.39 12.15
C PRO A 202 15.45 16.91 11.92
N TRP A 203 16.44 16.07 11.60
CA TRP A 203 16.21 14.63 11.42
C TRP A 203 16.01 13.87 12.73
N ALA A 204 16.66 14.30 13.81
CA ALA A 204 16.58 13.62 15.09
C ALA A 204 15.21 13.81 15.74
N ASP A 205 14.63 15.01 15.65
CA ASP A 205 13.34 15.31 16.29
C ASP A 205 12.16 14.67 15.57
N ILE A 206 12.24 14.52 14.24
CA ILE A 206 11.24 13.76 13.48
C ILE A 206 11.26 12.30 13.93
N VAL A 207 12.45 11.73 14.08
CA VAL A 207 12.62 10.35 14.56
C VAL A 207 12.12 10.22 15.99
N GLU A 208 12.33 11.21 16.85
CA GLU A 208 11.82 11.22 18.23
C GLU A 208 10.30 11.34 18.29
N PHE A 209 9.69 12.22 17.48
CA PHE A 209 8.23 12.37 17.39
C PHE A 209 7.54 11.04 17.04
N PHE A 210 8.07 10.31 16.05
CA PHE A 210 7.53 9.01 15.65
C PHE A 210 7.92 7.86 16.61
N ASN A 211 8.95 8.03 17.44
CA ASN A 211 9.32 7.07 18.49
C ASN A 211 8.69 7.38 19.87
N GLY A 212 7.88 8.44 19.97
CA GLY A 212 7.22 8.82 21.21
C GLY A 212 6.36 7.70 21.81
N PRO A 213 6.05 7.74 23.11
CA PRO A 213 5.31 6.69 23.83
C PRO A 213 3.93 6.38 23.25
N HIS A 214 3.39 7.25 22.39
CA HIS A 214 2.12 7.07 21.70
C HIS A 214 2.17 6.06 20.53
N LEU A 215 3.36 5.71 20.02
CA LEU A 215 3.55 4.84 18.84
C LEU A 215 4.31 3.53 19.14
N HIS A 216 4.54 3.22 20.41
CA HIS A 216 5.35 2.07 20.86
C HIS A 216 4.74 0.68 20.56
N VAL A 217 3.63 0.63 19.84
CA VAL A 217 2.89 -0.59 19.44
C VAL A 217 3.38 -1.16 18.11
N ILE A 218 4.16 -0.39 17.33
CA ILE A 218 4.78 -0.88 16.10
C ILE A 218 6.21 -1.38 16.43
N PRO A 219 6.48 -2.69 16.30
CA PRO A 219 7.82 -3.25 16.48
C PRO A 219 8.79 -2.75 15.40
#